data_AF-A0A2Z6NJ97-F1
#
_entry.id   AF-A0A2Z6NJ97-F1
#
_cell.length_a   1.000
_cell.length_b   1.000
_cell.length_c   1.000
_cell.angle_alpha   90.00
_cell.angle_beta   90.00
_cell.angle_gamma   90.00
#
_symmetry.space_group_name_H-M   'P 1'
#
loop_
_entity.id
_entity.type
_entity.pdbx_description
1 polymer ?
#
loop_
_entity_poly.entity_id
_entity_poly.type
_entity_poly.pdbx_seq_one_letter_code
_entity_poly.pdbx_strand_id
1 'polypeptide(L)'
;MHQKKSEVQIGKESVGVSSDFNPTPPIQQNHQRHQHLCPRHHSIDISPPQKHHHHNNHQPPPTKPPSFKNTTPFFSLTVASSAAAFRILRRLKKHRSFLLISLPLLYLYLHASRSFFLDFLTALAFSTALLFSLNIALPSLRSFPLHHLNLHKIRSSSSRNPPPLPVFWTIGSRPKSEKRLGSGCWVQVFGNGDVYEGEFHKGKCSGSGVYYYSMSGRYEGDWIDGRYDGYGVETWARGSRYRGQYRQGLRHGFGVYRFYTGDVYTGEWSNGQSHGCGVHTCEDGSRYVGEFKWGVKHGLGHYHFRNGDIYAGEYFADKMHGFGVYRFANSHRYEGAWHEGRRQGLGMYTFRNSETQSGHWQNGVLDIPSTQNSTYPVSPVGVNHSKVLNAVQEGGIDDGMVEVDERVNRAVSAANRAANAARVAAVKAVQKQMHHHVNNEGFPIPIM
;
A
#
# COMPACT_ATOMS: atom_id res chain seq x y z
N MET A 1 -0.42 17.04 -16.18
CA MET A 1 -0.93 18.15 -15.35
C MET A 1 -2.28 17.74 -14.78
N HIS A 2 -2.35 17.69 -13.45
CA HIS A 2 -3.51 17.51 -12.57
C HIS A 2 -4.38 16.25 -12.69
N GLN A 3 -4.04 15.22 -11.88
CA GLN A 3 -5.08 14.55 -11.11
C GLN A 3 -5.34 15.42 -9.88
N LYS A 4 -6.42 16.20 -9.90
CA LYS A 4 -6.99 16.80 -8.69
C LYS A 4 -7.49 15.62 -7.84
N LYS A 5 -6.66 15.11 -6.94
CA LYS A 5 -7.10 14.07 -6.00
C LYS A 5 -7.85 14.78 -4.89
N SER A 6 -9.16 14.61 -4.91
CA SER A 6 -10.00 15.02 -3.80
C SER A 6 -9.60 14.25 -2.54
N GLU A 7 -9.62 14.94 -1.42
CA GLU A 7 -9.46 14.46 -0.03
C GLU A 7 -10.44 13.33 0.34
N VAL A 8 -11.34 12.96 -0.58
CA VAL A 8 -12.53 12.12 -0.39
C VAL A 8 -12.21 10.62 -0.33
N GLN A 9 -11.00 10.18 -0.67
CA GLN A 9 -10.69 8.75 -0.74
C GLN A 9 -9.96 8.15 0.47
N ILE A 10 -9.71 8.92 1.54
CA ILE A 10 -8.97 8.42 2.72
C ILE A 10 -9.66 8.77 4.06
N GLY A 11 -10.83 9.44 4.03
CA GLY A 11 -11.43 10.02 5.24
C GLY A 11 -12.86 9.63 5.57
N LYS A 12 -13.41 8.52 5.03
CA LYS A 12 -14.80 8.11 5.35
C LYS A 12 -14.98 6.73 5.95
N GLU A 13 -13.91 5.99 6.22
CA GLU A 13 -14.00 4.67 6.86
C GLU A 13 -13.02 4.55 8.03
N SER A 14 -13.05 5.55 8.91
CA SER A 14 -12.61 5.38 10.29
C SER A 14 -13.70 5.95 11.21
N VAL A 15 -14.94 5.50 10.98
CA VAL A 15 -15.82 5.32 12.14
C VAL A 15 -15.13 4.21 12.92
N GLY A 16 -14.25 4.63 13.83
CA GLY A 16 -13.72 3.77 14.85
C GLY A 16 -14.91 3.00 15.40
N VAL A 17 -14.77 1.68 15.44
CA VAL A 17 -15.65 0.84 16.24
C VAL A 17 -15.49 1.37 17.66
N SER A 18 -16.35 2.32 18.00
CA SER A 18 -16.70 2.63 19.38
C SER A 18 -17.01 1.31 20.03
N SER A 19 -16.47 1.15 21.22
CA SER A 19 -16.57 0.00 22.09
C SER A 19 -18.03 -0.26 22.50
N ASP A 20 -18.87 -0.69 21.56
CA ASP A 20 -20.12 -1.40 21.84
C ASP A 20 -19.82 -2.89 22.13
N PHE A 21 -18.56 -3.20 22.41
CA PHE A 21 -18.14 -4.48 22.94
C PHE A 21 -18.39 -4.45 24.46
N ASN A 22 -19.63 -4.76 24.83
CA ASN A 22 -19.98 -5.04 26.22
C ASN A 22 -19.84 -6.55 26.44
N PRO A 23 -18.73 -7.04 27.04
CA PRO A 23 -18.65 -8.45 27.37
C PRO A 23 -19.54 -8.67 28.60
N THR A 24 -20.78 -9.12 28.38
CA THR A 24 -21.54 -9.73 29.48
C THR A 24 -20.74 -10.96 29.92
N PRO A 25 -20.19 -11.00 31.16
CA PRO A 25 -19.55 -12.20 31.64
C PRO A 25 -20.59 -13.33 31.68
N PRO A 26 -20.22 -14.59 31.38
CA PRO A 26 -21.12 -15.70 31.58
C PRO A 26 -21.51 -15.77 33.06
N ILE A 27 -22.81 -15.88 33.30
CA ILE A 27 -23.45 -15.89 34.62
C ILE A 27 -22.82 -17.00 35.48
N GLN A 28 -22.16 -16.61 36.59
CA GLN A 28 -21.77 -17.55 37.65
C GLN A 28 -23.05 -18.07 38.33
N GLN A 29 -23.36 -19.35 38.15
CA GLN A 29 -24.30 -20.02 39.03
C GLN A 29 -23.63 -20.29 40.37
N ASN A 30 -24.17 -19.64 41.41
CA ASN A 30 -23.88 -19.86 42.83
C ASN A 30 -23.82 -21.36 43.16
N HIS A 31 -22.71 -21.85 43.72
CA HIS A 31 -22.71 -23.01 44.60
C HIS A 31 -21.76 -22.81 45.79
N GLN A 32 -22.20 -23.39 46.91
CA GLN A 32 -21.91 -23.02 48.29
C GLN A 32 -20.54 -23.49 48.80
N ARG A 33 -20.01 -22.71 49.76
CA ARG A 33 -19.15 -23.07 50.91
C ARG A 33 -18.71 -24.54 51.02
N HIS A 34 -17.40 -24.75 51.14
CA HIS A 34 -16.83 -25.53 52.27
C HIS A 34 -15.40 -25.09 52.59
N GLN A 35 -15.10 -25.11 53.89
CA GLN A 35 -13.87 -24.66 54.54
C GLN A 35 -12.81 -25.77 54.58
N HIS A 36 -11.57 -25.33 54.83
CA HIS A 36 -10.50 -25.96 55.65
C HIS A 36 -9.30 -26.68 54.99
N LEU A 37 -8.13 -26.17 55.42
CA LEU A 37 -6.86 -26.82 55.84
C LEU A 37 -5.71 -27.00 54.83
N CYS A 38 -4.64 -26.23 55.08
CA CYS A 38 -3.23 -26.53 54.74
C CYS A 38 -2.69 -27.72 55.58
N PRO A 39 -1.57 -28.37 55.18
CA PRO A 39 -0.20 -27.95 55.58
C PRO A 39 0.88 -28.09 54.46
N ARG A 40 1.81 -27.13 54.31
CA ARG A 40 3.25 -27.09 54.75
C ARG A 40 4.26 -28.04 54.06
N HIS A 41 5.29 -27.38 53.49
CA HIS A 41 6.74 -27.69 53.36
C HIS A 41 7.24 -29.02 52.78
N HIS A 42 8.06 -28.94 51.72
CA HIS A 42 9.52 -29.18 51.83
C HIS A 42 10.29 -28.68 50.60
N SER A 43 11.39 -27.99 50.88
CA SER A 43 12.41 -27.44 49.99
C SER A 43 13.69 -28.27 50.09
N ILE A 44 14.33 -28.60 48.96
CA ILE A 44 15.72 -29.08 48.91
C ILE A 44 16.43 -28.48 47.68
N ASP A 45 17.36 -27.58 47.96
CA ASP A 45 18.48 -27.15 47.11
C ASP A 45 19.62 -28.18 47.20
N ILE A 46 20.24 -28.56 46.08
CA ILE A 46 21.66 -28.96 46.03
C ILE A 46 22.27 -28.53 44.68
N SER A 47 23.29 -27.69 44.75
CA SER A 47 24.17 -27.22 43.66
C SER A 47 25.45 -28.11 43.54
N PRO A 48 26.32 -27.91 42.54
CA PRO A 48 27.09 -28.94 41.83
C PRO A 48 28.54 -29.11 42.31
N PRO A 49 29.35 -29.95 41.63
CA PRO A 49 30.79 -29.74 41.57
C PRO A 49 31.35 -29.52 40.16
N GLN A 50 32.30 -28.59 40.09
CA GLN A 50 33.24 -28.35 39.00
C GLN A 50 34.55 -29.15 39.19
N LYS A 51 35.40 -29.09 38.14
CA LYS A 51 36.89 -29.24 38.05
C LYS A 51 37.36 -30.64 37.57
N HIS A 52 38.34 -30.83 36.68
CA HIS A 52 39.48 -30.01 36.21
C HIS A 52 39.98 -30.43 34.78
N HIS A 53 40.55 -29.47 34.05
CA HIS A 53 41.77 -29.43 33.18
C HIS A 53 42.52 -30.74 32.78
N HIS A 54 43.27 -30.90 31.66
CA HIS A 54 44.12 -30.01 30.84
C HIS A 54 44.60 -30.72 29.54
N HIS A 55 44.89 -29.95 28.46
CA HIS A 55 45.95 -30.11 27.42
C HIS A 55 46.03 -31.40 26.53
N ASN A 56 46.48 -31.41 25.26
CA ASN A 56 47.24 -30.47 24.43
C ASN A 56 47.13 -30.83 22.91
N ASN A 57 47.55 -29.86 22.09
CA ASN A 57 47.63 -29.81 20.61
C ASN A 57 48.23 -31.02 19.85
N HIS A 58 47.81 -31.21 18.58
CA HIS A 58 48.69 -31.22 17.39
C HIS A 58 47.92 -31.33 16.05
N GLN A 59 48.15 -30.37 15.14
CA GLN A 59 47.97 -30.47 13.67
C GLN A 59 49.36 -30.59 13.02
N PRO A 60 49.53 -31.24 11.85
CA PRO A 60 49.62 -30.53 10.55
C PRO A 60 49.16 -31.40 9.31
N PRO A 61 49.53 -31.14 8.03
CA PRO A 61 48.86 -30.29 7.02
C PRO A 61 48.44 -31.08 5.72
N PRO A 62 48.02 -30.45 4.59
CA PRO A 62 47.07 -31.03 3.62
C PRO A 62 47.66 -31.62 2.33
N THR A 63 46.91 -32.51 1.66
CA THR A 63 47.20 -33.04 0.32
C THR A 63 46.01 -32.88 -0.65
N LYS A 64 46.35 -32.55 -1.91
CA LYS A 64 45.47 -32.25 -3.07
C LYS A 64 44.98 -33.53 -3.80
N PRO A 65 43.96 -33.42 -4.68
CA PRO A 65 43.11 -34.55 -5.13
C PRO A 65 43.53 -35.14 -6.49
N PRO A 66 42.98 -36.30 -6.89
CA PRO A 66 43.07 -36.77 -8.27
C PRO A 66 41.80 -36.51 -9.09
N SER A 67 42.04 -36.22 -10.37
CA SER A 67 41.10 -36.09 -11.48
C SER A 67 40.75 -37.45 -12.11
N PHE A 68 39.51 -37.62 -12.59
CA PHE A 68 39.22 -38.52 -13.72
C PHE A 68 38.16 -37.92 -14.66
N LYS A 69 38.41 -38.12 -15.95
CA LYS A 69 37.67 -37.63 -17.13
C LYS A 69 36.54 -38.59 -17.49
N ASN A 70 35.47 -38.09 -18.16
CA ASN A 70 34.91 -38.65 -19.42
C ASN A 70 33.72 -37.81 -19.98
N THR A 71 34.01 -37.04 -21.03
CA THR A 71 33.44 -37.08 -22.41
C THR A 71 31.91 -37.11 -22.68
N THR A 72 31.35 -35.92 -23.05
CA THR A 72 30.48 -35.49 -24.21
C THR A 72 29.48 -36.44 -24.91
N PRO A 73 28.40 -35.98 -25.63
CA PRO A 73 28.33 -34.74 -26.45
C PRO A 73 27.00 -33.95 -26.58
N PHE A 74 27.16 -32.84 -27.29
CA PHE A 74 26.24 -31.80 -27.75
C PHE A 74 25.09 -32.27 -28.67
N PHE A 75 23.96 -31.54 -28.65
CA PHE A 75 23.23 -31.16 -29.88
C PHE A 75 22.50 -29.81 -29.71
N SER A 76 22.80 -28.89 -30.61
CA SER A 76 22.13 -27.62 -30.87
C SER A 76 21.08 -27.80 -31.97
N LEU A 77 19.88 -27.23 -31.82
CA LEU A 77 18.90 -27.12 -32.90
C LEU A 77 18.30 -25.70 -32.98
N THR A 78 18.83 -24.97 -33.97
CA THR A 78 18.17 -24.15 -35.00
C THR A 78 16.98 -23.21 -34.66
N VAL A 79 17.31 -21.92 -34.74
CA VAL A 79 16.40 -20.78 -34.95
C VAL A 79 15.91 -20.78 -36.41
N ALA A 80 14.79 -21.45 -36.71
CA ALA A 80 14.15 -21.33 -38.03
C ALA A 80 12.64 -21.65 -38.08
N SER A 81 11.93 -21.77 -36.95
CA SER A 81 10.49 -22.07 -36.92
C SER A 81 9.60 -20.94 -36.38
N SER A 82 10.18 -19.87 -35.81
CA SER A 82 9.38 -18.83 -35.13
C SER A 82 8.66 -17.87 -36.09
N ALA A 83 9.21 -17.60 -37.28
CA ALA A 83 8.64 -16.59 -38.19
C ALA A 83 7.32 -17.03 -38.84
N ALA A 84 7.14 -18.33 -39.12
CA ALA A 84 5.89 -18.87 -39.64
C ALA A 84 4.78 -18.88 -38.56
N ALA A 85 5.14 -19.29 -37.33
CA ALA A 85 4.25 -19.25 -36.18
C ALA A 85 3.76 -17.82 -35.88
N PHE A 86 4.65 -16.81 -35.94
CA PHE A 86 4.29 -15.40 -35.72
C PHE A 86 3.34 -14.82 -36.79
N ARG A 87 3.44 -15.28 -38.05
CA ARG A 87 2.52 -14.85 -39.13
C ARG A 87 1.13 -15.45 -38.97
N ILE A 88 1.03 -16.70 -38.50
CA ILE A 88 -0.24 -17.38 -38.18
C ILE A 88 -0.88 -16.73 -36.93
N LEU A 89 -0.08 -16.45 -35.89
CA LEU A 89 -0.52 -15.75 -34.68
C LEU A 89 -1.03 -14.32 -34.97
N ARG A 90 -0.42 -13.59 -35.93
CA ARG A 90 -0.92 -12.28 -36.37
C ARG A 90 -2.26 -12.36 -37.11
N ARG A 91 -2.49 -13.40 -37.92
CA ARG A 91 -3.77 -13.62 -38.61
C ARG A 91 -4.89 -13.97 -37.63
N LEU A 92 -4.62 -14.82 -36.64
CA LEU A 92 -5.57 -15.16 -35.57
C LEU A 92 -5.97 -13.96 -34.70
N LYS A 93 -5.05 -12.99 -34.49
CA LYS A 93 -5.33 -11.77 -33.71
C LYS A 93 -6.34 -10.84 -34.39
N LYS A 94 -6.43 -10.84 -35.74
CA LYS A 94 -7.38 -10.02 -36.52
C LYS A 94 -8.82 -10.56 -36.50
N HIS A 95 -8.98 -11.86 -36.22
CA HIS A 95 -10.29 -12.54 -36.12
C HIS A 95 -10.72 -12.82 -34.68
N ARG A 96 -10.00 -12.29 -33.67
CA ARG A 96 -10.23 -12.50 -32.23
C ARG A 96 -11.67 -12.19 -31.81
N SER A 97 -12.26 -11.12 -32.33
CA SER A 97 -13.65 -10.74 -32.04
C SER A 97 -14.67 -11.66 -32.69
N PHE A 98 -14.37 -12.18 -33.89
CA PHE A 98 -15.25 -13.11 -34.61
C PHE A 98 -15.26 -14.50 -33.96
N LEU A 99 -14.10 -15.00 -33.53
CA LEU A 99 -13.97 -16.29 -32.82
C LEU A 99 -14.66 -16.28 -31.44
N LEU A 100 -14.59 -15.16 -30.71
CA LEU A 100 -15.25 -15.00 -29.41
C LEU A 100 -16.79 -14.97 -29.51
N ILE A 101 -17.33 -14.56 -30.66
CA ILE A 101 -18.78 -14.48 -30.89
C ILE A 101 -19.29 -15.77 -31.57
N SER A 102 -18.50 -16.43 -32.42
CA SER A 102 -18.93 -17.62 -33.18
C SER A 102 -18.95 -18.91 -32.37
N LEU A 103 -18.06 -19.07 -31.39
CA LEU A 103 -17.95 -20.30 -30.59
C LEU A 103 -19.13 -20.54 -29.62
N PRO A 104 -19.65 -19.52 -28.91
CA PRO A 104 -20.87 -19.68 -28.11
C PRO A 104 -22.11 -19.98 -28.96
N LEU A 105 -22.21 -19.38 -30.15
CA LEU A 105 -23.31 -19.62 -31.10
C LEU A 105 -23.26 -21.04 -31.69
N LEU A 106 -22.07 -21.58 -31.95
CA LEU A 106 -21.88 -22.96 -32.39
C LEU A 106 -22.20 -23.96 -31.27
N TYR A 107 -21.85 -23.63 -30.02
CA TYR A 107 -22.17 -24.46 -28.85
C TYR A 107 -23.68 -24.52 -28.59
N LEU A 108 -24.38 -23.38 -28.67
CA LEU A 108 -25.85 -23.33 -28.57
C LEU A 108 -26.54 -24.07 -29.72
N TYR A 109 -25.95 -24.10 -30.92
CA TYR A 109 -26.46 -24.89 -32.06
C TYR A 109 -26.27 -26.40 -31.89
N LEU A 110 -25.19 -26.84 -31.23
CA LEU A 110 -24.88 -28.26 -31.00
C LEU A 110 -25.51 -28.85 -29.73
N HIS A 111 -25.94 -28.00 -28.79
CA HIS A 111 -26.49 -28.40 -27.49
C HIS A 111 -27.89 -27.80 -27.24
N ALA A 112 -28.76 -27.90 -28.26
CA ALA A 112 -30.17 -27.52 -28.11
C ALA A 112 -30.89 -28.53 -27.19
N SER A 113 -30.89 -28.25 -25.89
CA SER A 113 -31.64 -29.01 -24.88
C SER A 113 -32.89 -28.22 -24.46
N ARG A 114 -33.89 -28.89 -23.87
CA ARG A 114 -35.25 -28.33 -23.65
C ARG A 114 -35.35 -27.13 -22.68
N SER A 115 -34.25 -26.62 -22.10
CA SER A 115 -34.29 -25.53 -21.12
C SER A 115 -33.28 -24.43 -21.45
N PHE A 116 -33.81 -23.35 -22.05
CA PHE A 116 -33.07 -22.15 -22.45
C PHE A 116 -32.21 -21.55 -21.33
N PHE A 117 -32.66 -21.66 -20.07
CA PHE A 117 -31.95 -21.06 -18.94
C PHE A 117 -30.65 -21.78 -18.59
N LEU A 118 -30.64 -23.13 -18.65
CA LEU A 118 -29.41 -23.90 -18.42
C LEU A 118 -28.42 -23.73 -19.58
N ASP A 119 -28.93 -23.66 -20.81
CA ASP A 119 -28.11 -23.44 -22.01
C ASP A 119 -27.47 -22.05 -21.99
N PHE A 120 -28.18 -21.03 -21.47
CA PHE A 120 -27.62 -19.69 -21.26
C PHE A 120 -26.50 -19.67 -20.21
N LEU A 121 -26.72 -20.32 -19.06
CA LEU A 121 -25.74 -20.40 -17.98
C LEU A 121 -24.46 -21.15 -18.40
N THR A 122 -24.61 -22.25 -19.15
CA THR A 122 -23.48 -23.03 -19.67
C THR A 122 -22.71 -22.25 -20.75
N ALA A 123 -23.40 -21.55 -21.65
CA ALA A 123 -22.76 -20.68 -22.64
C ALA A 123 -22.00 -19.50 -21.99
N LEU A 124 -22.55 -18.92 -20.92
CA LEU A 124 -21.89 -17.86 -20.16
C LEU A 124 -20.64 -18.39 -19.45
N ALA A 125 -20.75 -19.54 -18.77
CA ALA A 125 -19.62 -20.18 -18.11
C ALA A 125 -18.50 -20.53 -19.10
N PHE A 126 -18.83 -21.09 -20.26
CA PHE A 126 -17.87 -21.39 -21.32
C PHE A 126 -17.18 -20.12 -21.86
N SER A 127 -17.95 -19.05 -22.06
CA SER A 127 -17.41 -17.76 -22.54
C SER A 127 -16.42 -17.14 -21.54
N THR A 128 -16.70 -17.24 -20.23
CA THR A 128 -15.78 -16.75 -19.19
C THR A 128 -14.51 -17.59 -19.09
N ALA A 129 -14.61 -18.92 -19.18
CA ALA A 129 -13.46 -19.82 -19.18
C ALA A 129 -12.57 -19.61 -20.42
N LEU A 130 -13.17 -19.35 -21.59
CA LEU A 130 -12.44 -19.02 -22.81
C LEU A 130 -11.71 -17.68 -22.69
N LEU A 131 -12.35 -16.64 -22.14
CA LEU A 131 -11.71 -15.34 -21.91
C LEU A 131 -10.54 -15.43 -20.93
N PHE A 132 -10.69 -16.24 -19.89
CA PHE A 132 -9.65 -16.45 -18.89
C PHE A 132 -8.44 -17.22 -19.46
N SER A 133 -8.69 -18.32 -20.18
CA SER A 133 -7.62 -19.09 -20.83
C SER A 133 -6.88 -18.29 -21.92
N LEU A 134 -7.59 -17.45 -22.68
CA LEU A 134 -6.98 -16.60 -23.70
C LEU A 134 -6.16 -15.44 -23.11
N ASN A 135 -6.47 -15.02 -21.86
CA ASN A 135 -5.69 -14.03 -21.12
C ASN A 135 -4.45 -14.64 -20.45
N ILE A 136 -4.49 -15.92 -20.06
CA ILE A 136 -3.31 -16.63 -19.51
C ILE A 136 -2.31 -16.99 -20.60
N ALA A 137 -2.76 -17.35 -21.79
CA ALA A 137 -1.89 -17.83 -22.87
C ALA A 137 -1.01 -16.75 -23.53
N LEU A 138 -1.21 -15.46 -23.28
CA LEU A 138 -0.50 -14.36 -23.96
C LEU A 138 -0.19 -13.21 -22.99
N PRO A 139 1.03 -13.11 -22.42
CA PRO A 139 1.37 -12.01 -21.55
C PRO A 139 1.69 -10.73 -22.34
N SER A 140 0.89 -9.70 -22.07
CA SER A 140 1.13 -8.26 -22.30
C SER A 140 1.13 -7.72 -23.73
N LEU A 141 0.38 -6.63 -23.94
CA LEU A 141 0.90 -5.34 -24.41
C LEU A 141 -0.23 -4.27 -24.37
N ARG A 142 0.06 -3.22 -23.60
CA ARG A 142 -0.47 -1.83 -23.60
C ARG A 142 -1.75 -1.54 -24.38
N SER A 143 -2.77 -1.09 -23.65
CA SER A 143 -3.93 -0.34 -24.15
C SER A 143 -3.49 1.03 -24.69
N PHE A 144 -3.80 1.29 -25.97
CA PHE A 144 -3.82 2.64 -26.55
C PHE A 144 -5.28 3.12 -26.62
N PRO A 145 -5.56 4.43 -26.44
CA PRO A 145 -6.92 4.95 -26.37
C PRO A 145 -7.59 5.01 -27.75
N LEU A 146 -8.90 4.82 -27.74
CA LEU A 146 -9.83 5.01 -28.85
C LEU A 146 -9.77 6.46 -29.35
N HIS A 147 -9.34 6.66 -30.61
CA HIS A 147 -9.67 7.86 -31.37
C HIS A 147 -10.95 7.61 -32.18
N HIS A 148 -11.94 8.48 -31.94
CA HIS A 148 -13.15 8.60 -32.74
C HIS A 148 -12.83 8.82 -34.22
N LEU A 149 -13.37 7.96 -35.07
CA LEU A 149 -13.59 8.22 -36.48
C LEU A 149 -14.68 9.30 -36.59
N ASN A 150 -14.42 10.36 -37.33
CA ASN A 150 -15.49 11.18 -37.88
C ASN A 150 -15.31 11.35 -39.38
N LEU A 151 -16.46 11.34 -40.03
CA LEU A 151 -16.75 10.95 -41.39
C LEU A 151 -16.18 11.92 -42.45
N HIS A 152 -15.84 11.34 -43.61
CA HIS A 152 -15.60 12.07 -44.86
C HIS A 152 -16.71 13.07 -45.16
N LYS A 153 -16.34 14.33 -45.44
CA LYS A 153 -17.14 15.24 -46.24
C LYS A 153 -16.31 15.68 -47.45
N ILE A 154 -16.76 15.23 -48.60
CA ILE A 154 -16.29 15.62 -49.93
C ILE A 154 -16.43 17.15 -50.05
N ARG A 155 -15.37 17.85 -50.46
CA ARG A 155 -15.49 19.22 -50.96
C ARG A 155 -14.70 19.36 -52.25
N SER A 156 -15.43 19.73 -53.27
CA SER A 156 -15.01 20.07 -54.62
C SER A 156 -14.07 21.27 -54.64
N SER A 157 -13.14 21.23 -55.58
CA SER A 157 -12.31 22.34 -56.00
C SER A 157 -13.17 23.46 -56.61
N SER A 158 -13.05 24.67 -56.07
CA SER A 158 -13.27 25.89 -56.86
C SER A 158 -12.41 27.02 -56.30
N SER A 159 -11.56 27.55 -57.19
CA SER A 159 -10.73 28.73 -57.03
C SER A 159 -11.62 29.98 -56.91
N ARG A 160 -11.38 30.83 -55.91
CA ARG A 160 -11.71 32.26 -55.90
C ARG A 160 -10.93 32.95 -54.76
N ASN A 161 -10.09 33.92 -55.14
CA ASN A 161 -9.27 34.73 -54.24
C ASN A 161 -10.13 35.69 -53.39
N PRO A 162 -9.86 35.89 -52.08
CA PRO A 162 -10.47 36.96 -51.30
C PRO A 162 -9.70 38.30 -51.43
N PRO A 163 -10.37 39.46 -51.30
CA PRO A 163 -9.74 40.78 -51.39
C PRO A 163 -8.94 41.11 -50.11
N PRO A 164 -7.97 42.06 -50.19
CA PRO A 164 -7.10 42.38 -49.06
C PRO A 164 -7.83 43.17 -47.98
N LEU A 165 -7.68 42.74 -46.72
CA LEU A 165 -8.12 43.50 -45.54
C LEU A 165 -7.08 44.56 -45.14
N PRO A 166 -7.51 45.71 -44.58
CA PRO A 166 -6.63 46.85 -44.33
C PRO A 166 -5.59 46.55 -43.24
N VAL A 167 -4.37 47.02 -43.50
CA VAL A 167 -3.20 46.90 -42.61
C VAL A 167 -3.39 47.78 -41.38
N PHE A 168 -3.50 47.16 -40.21
CA PHE A 168 -3.45 47.87 -38.93
C PHE A 168 -2.01 47.82 -38.40
N TRP A 169 -1.33 48.96 -38.41
CA TRP A 169 -0.01 49.10 -37.78
C TRP A 169 -0.18 49.39 -36.30
N THR A 170 0.15 48.43 -35.44
CA THR A 170 0.37 48.69 -34.01
C THR A 170 1.88 48.73 -33.78
N ILE A 171 2.41 49.94 -33.54
CA ILE A 171 3.77 50.15 -33.05
C ILE A 171 3.76 49.74 -31.57
N GLY A 172 4.17 48.51 -31.33
CA GLY A 172 4.34 47.91 -30.03
C GLY A 172 5.13 46.64 -30.26
N SER A 173 6.38 46.64 -29.82
CA SER A 173 7.29 45.51 -29.89
C SER A 173 6.56 44.22 -29.49
N ARG A 174 6.41 43.30 -30.45
CA ARG A 174 6.13 41.90 -30.09
C ARG A 174 7.21 41.52 -29.07
N PRO A 175 6.87 41.08 -27.84
CA PRO A 175 7.90 40.52 -26.99
C PRO A 175 8.48 39.38 -27.81
N LYS A 176 9.78 39.48 -28.16
CA LYS A 176 10.51 38.40 -28.81
C LYS A 176 10.11 37.14 -28.07
N SER A 177 9.56 36.16 -28.77
CA SER A 177 9.45 34.82 -28.26
C SER A 177 10.87 34.31 -28.10
N GLU A 178 11.54 34.74 -27.02
CA GLU A 178 12.75 34.10 -26.56
C GLU A 178 12.35 32.64 -26.40
N LYS A 179 12.93 31.80 -27.27
CA LYS A 179 12.94 30.36 -27.10
C LYS A 179 13.54 30.13 -25.72
N ARG A 180 12.69 30.05 -24.70
CA ARG A 180 13.04 29.76 -23.31
C ARG A 180 13.82 28.45 -23.37
N LEU A 181 15.15 28.56 -23.34
CA LEU A 181 16.04 27.41 -23.26
C LEU A 181 15.56 26.62 -22.06
N GLY A 182 15.07 25.42 -22.31
CA GLY A 182 14.10 24.75 -21.45
C GLY A 182 14.59 24.40 -20.04
N SER A 183 15.80 24.79 -19.65
CA SER A 183 16.39 24.48 -18.36
C SER A 183 16.79 25.75 -17.62
N GLY A 184 16.41 25.86 -16.34
CA GLY A 184 16.72 27.02 -15.49
C GLY A 184 15.77 27.11 -14.30
N CYS A 185 15.88 28.19 -13.53
CA CYS A 185 15.08 28.42 -12.33
C CYS A 185 14.15 29.61 -12.57
N TRP A 186 12.84 29.40 -12.48
CA TRP A 186 11.84 30.40 -12.87
C TRP A 186 10.56 30.25 -12.04
N VAL A 187 9.73 31.29 -12.05
CA VAL A 187 8.38 31.25 -11.52
C VAL A 187 7.41 31.05 -12.68
N GLN A 188 6.48 30.11 -12.54
CA GLN A 188 5.41 29.85 -13.49
C GLN A 188 4.06 29.93 -12.80
N VAL A 189 3.25 30.89 -13.23
CA VAL A 189 1.82 30.99 -12.86
C VAL A 189 1.01 30.21 -13.89
N PHE A 190 0.20 29.28 -13.42
CA PHE A 190 -0.70 28.48 -14.24
C PHE A 190 -2.06 29.17 -14.39
N GLY A 191 -2.79 28.88 -15.46
CA GLY A 191 -4.10 29.51 -15.74
C GLY A 191 -5.19 29.20 -14.70
N ASN A 192 -4.97 28.21 -13.83
CA ASN A 192 -5.84 27.89 -12.70
C ASN A 192 -5.48 28.67 -11.42
N GLY A 193 -4.50 29.57 -11.48
CA GLY A 193 -4.01 30.35 -10.34
C GLY A 193 -2.92 29.64 -9.52
N ASP A 194 -2.58 28.39 -9.83
CA ASP A 194 -1.49 27.69 -9.14
C ASP A 194 -0.13 28.30 -9.53
N VAL A 195 0.84 28.26 -8.62
CA VAL A 195 2.15 28.86 -8.83
C VAL A 195 3.22 27.82 -8.55
N TYR A 196 4.15 27.65 -9.50
CA TYR A 196 5.37 26.87 -9.29
C TYR A 196 6.59 27.78 -9.28
N GLU A 197 7.43 27.62 -8.28
CA GLU A 197 8.69 28.33 -8.10
C GLU A 197 9.81 27.31 -7.95
N GLY A 198 10.70 27.24 -8.93
CA GLY A 198 11.82 26.30 -8.85
C GLY A 198 12.46 25.99 -10.18
N GLU A 199 13.06 24.82 -10.22
CA GLU A 199 13.85 24.36 -11.36
C GLU A 199 12.98 23.78 -12.48
N PHE A 200 13.44 23.99 -13.70
CA PHE A 200 12.87 23.49 -14.93
C PHE A 200 13.94 22.78 -15.75
N HIS A 201 13.51 21.75 -16.46
CA HIS A 201 14.31 21.04 -17.47
C HIS A 201 13.43 20.74 -18.69
N LYS A 202 13.91 21.10 -19.90
CA LYS A 202 13.16 21.01 -21.16
C LYS A 202 11.71 21.56 -21.10
N GLY A 203 11.52 22.65 -20.37
CA GLY A 203 10.22 23.33 -20.22
C GLY A 203 9.26 22.66 -19.25
N LYS A 204 9.70 21.63 -18.50
CA LYS A 204 8.93 20.95 -17.46
C LYS A 204 9.56 21.18 -16.10
N CYS A 205 8.75 21.17 -15.05
CA CYS A 205 9.22 21.25 -13.66
C CYS A 205 10.11 20.03 -13.36
N SER A 206 11.34 20.26 -12.91
CA SER A 206 12.33 19.21 -12.70
C SER A 206 13.41 19.71 -11.75
N GLY A 207 13.89 18.86 -10.85
CA GLY A 207 14.82 19.25 -9.79
C GLY A 207 14.05 19.62 -8.53
N SER A 208 14.46 20.69 -7.84
CA SER A 208 13.77 21.13 -6.62
C SER A 208 12.84 22.32 -6.87
N GLY A 209 11.66 22.31 -6.26
CA GLY A 209 10.71 23.41 -6.41
C GLY A 209 9.53 23.37 -5.45
N VAL A 210 8.93 24.53 -5.27
CA VAL A 210 7.73 24.75 -4.44
C VAL A 210 6.54 24.97 -5.35
N TYR A 211 5.44 24.27 -5.07
CA TYR A 211 4.18 24.42 -5.77
C TYR A 211 3.11 24.87 -4.80
N TYR A 212 2.52 26.01 -5.08
CA TYR A 212 1.40 26.58 -4.36
C TYR A 212 0.11 26.24 -5.09
N TYR A 213 -0.77 25.52 -4.41
CA TYR A 213 -2.12 25.29 -4.91
C TYR A 213 -2.97 26.52 -4.56
N SER A 214 -3.51 27.19 -5.57
CA SER A 214 -4.36 28.39 -5.45
C SER A 214 -5.46 28.28 -4.41
N MET A 215 -6.02 27.09 -4.24
CA MET A 215 -7.18 26.84 -3.38
C MET A 215 -6.86 26.06 -2.12
N SER A 216 -5.73 25.35 -2.01
CA SER A 216 -5.48 24.55 -0.81
C SER A 216 -4.12 23.86 -0.72
N GLY A 217 -3.12 24.55 -0.17
CA GLY A 217 -1.90 23.93 0.32
C GLY A 217 -0.67 24.16 -0.55
N ARG A 218 0.41 23.44 -0.25
CA ARG A 218 1.66 23.51 -1.01
C ARG A 218 2.45 22.21 -0.96
N TYR A 219 3.22 21.97 -2.01
CA TYR A 219 4.22 20.92 -2.09
C TYR A 219 5.61 21.54 -2.13
N GLU A 220 6.54 21.04 -1.32
CA GLU A 220 7.94 21.42 -1.28
C GLU A 220 8.79 20.16 -1.45
N GLY A 221 9.51 20.02 -2.56
CA GLY A 221 10.36 18.85 -2.74
C GLY A 221 10.88 18.65 -4.15
N ASP A 222 11.13 17.38 -4.47
CA ASP A 222 11.73 16.94 -5.72
C ASP A 222 10.67 16.75 -6.82
N TRP A 223 11.09 17.05 -8.05
CA TRP A 223 10.30 17.05 -9.26
C TRP A 223 11.04 16.35 -10.39
N ILE A 224 10.31 15.53 -11.15
CA ILE A 224 10.81 14.93 -12.39
C ILE A 224 9.69 15.01 -13.43
N ASP A 225 9.99 15.62 -14.58
CA ASP A 225 9.08 15.71 -15.73
C ASP A 225 7.67 16.27 -15.39
N GLY A 226 7.59 17.21 -14.46
CA GLY A 226 6.34 17.83 -14.02
C GLY A 226 5.52 17.00 -13.03
N ARG A 227 6.12 15.99 -12.39
CA ARG A 227 5.49 15.18 -11.33
C ARG A 227 6.35 15.18 -10.07
N TYR A 228 5.71 15.00 -8.91
CA TYR A 228 6.39 14.70 -7.65
C TYR A 228 7.13 13.37 -7.78
N ASP A 229 8.44 13.36 -7.62
CA ASP A 229 9.24 12.15 -7.71
C ASP A 229 10.56 12.36 -6.95
N GLY A 230 10.85 11.50 -5.97
CA GLY A 230 11.91 11.72 -4.99
C GLY A 230 11.33 11.95 -3.60
N TYR A 231 11.80 12.97 -2.89
CA TYR A 231 11.37 13.29 -1.54
C TYR A 231 10.65 14.63 -1.49
N GLY A 232 9.65 14.75 -0.62
CA GLY A 232 8.90 15.99 -0.50
C GLY A 232 8.02 16.08 0.73
N VAL A 233 7.58 17.31 0.97
CA VAL A 233 6.65 17.69 2.03
C VAL A 233 5.43 18.33 1.39
N GLU A 234 4.27 17.72 1.60
CA GLU A 234 2.99 18.24 1.13
C GLU A 234 2.18 18.68 2.34
N THR A 235 1.66 19.90 2.30
CA THR A 235 0.82 20.49 3.34
C THR A 235 -0.50 20.90 2.70
N TRP A 236 -1.62 20.43 3.23
CA TRP A 236 -2.96 20.75 2.74
C TRP A 236 -3.58 21.90 3.55
N ALA A 237 -4.59 22.58 3.00
CA ALA A 237 -5.22 23.74 3.65
C ALA A 237 -5.84 23.45 5.03
N ARG A 238 -6.35 22.24 5.26
CA ARG A 238 -6.94 21.84 6.54
C ARG A 238 -5.90 21.48 7.61
N GLY A 239 -4.60 21.55 7.30
CA GLY A 239 -3.53 21.23 8.26
C GLY A 239 -2.96 19.81 8.16
N SER A 240 -3.56 18.94 7.33
CA SER A 240 -2.94 17.65 7.00
C SER A 240 -1.55 17.86 6.42
N ARG A 241 -0.62 16.96 6.71
CA ARG A 241 0.76 17.07 6.23
C ARG A 241 1.40 15.72 6.00
N TYR A 242 2.02 15.56 4.84
CA TYR A 242 2.83 14.40 4.49
C TYR A 242 4.30 14.78 4.43
N ARG A 243 5.17 13.89 4.89
CA ARG A 243 6.62 13.99 4.73
C ARG A 243 7.15 12.61 4.36
N GLY A 244 7.71 12.47 3.17
CA GLY A 244 8.23 11.19 2.74
C GLY A 244 8.56 11.14 1.26
N GLN A 245 8.48 9.93 0.74
CA GLN A 245 8.84 9.61 -0.64
C GLN A 245 7.63 9.73 -1.59
N TYR A 246 7.93 10.15 -2.81
CA TYR A 246 7.00 10.25 -3.91
C TYR A 246 7.56 9.52 -5.13
N ARG A 247 6.67 8.95 -5.92
CA ARG A 247 6.99 8.36 -7.23
C ARG A 247 5.86 8.67 -8.18
N GLN A 248 6.17 9.29 -9.32
CA GLN A 248 5.20 9.59 -10.37
C GLN A 248 3.95 10.35 -9.89
N GLY A 249 4.11 11.27 -8.94
CA GLY A 249 3.04 12.08 -8.38
C GLY A 249 2.26 11.43 -7.23
N LEU A 250 2.65 10.22 -6.81
CA LEU A 250 1.98 9.46 -5.75
C LEU A 250 2.92 9.24 -4.57
N ARG A 251 2.38 9.28 -3.36
CA ARG A 251 3.11 8.83 -2.16
C ARG A 251 3.54 7.39 -2.35
N HIS A 252 4.81 7.10 -2.11
CA HIS A 252 5.40 5.79 -2.30
C HIS A 252 6.56 5.59 -1.33
N GLY A 253 7.02 4.36 -1.09
CA GLY A 253 8.15 4.11 -0.20
C GLY A 253 7.80 4.41 1.26
N PHE A 254 8.61 5.20 1.97
CA PHE A 254 8.41 5.46 3.40
C PHE A 254 8.00 6.91 3.64
N GLY A 255 7.12 7.12 4.62
CA GLY A 255 6.73 8.48 5.01
C GLY A 255 5.78 8.54 6.18
N VAL A 256 5.59 9.77 6.65
CA VAL A 256 4.68 10.13 7.75
C VAL A 256 3.57 11.00 7.21
N TYR A 257 2.33 10.61 7.49
CA TYR A 257 1.15 11.39 7.21
C TYR A 257 0.48 11.77 8.53
N ARG A 258 0.36 13.07 8.79
CA ARG A 258 -0.44 13.61 9.88
C ARG A 258 -1.76 14.10 9.31
N PHE A 259 -2.86 13.54 9.79
CA PHE A 259 -4.20 13.97 9.45
C PHE A 259 -4.52 15.27 10.18
N TYR A 260 -5.39 16.10 9.60
CA TYR A 260 -5.91 17.28 10.30
C TYR A 260 -6.73 16.94 11.54
N THR A 261 -7.25 15.71 11.63
CA THR A 261 -7.95 15.16 12.79
C THR A 261 -7.02 14.88 13.96
N GLY A 262 -5.70 14.93 13.79
CA GLY A 262 -4.73 14.57 14.82
C GLY A 262 -4.17 13.15 14.69
N ASP A 263 -4.82 12.29 13.91
CA ASP A 263 -4.31 10.95 13.63
C ASP A 263 -2.96 11.02 12.88
N VAL A 264 -2.12 10.01 13.09
CA VAL A 264 -0.80 9.91 12.47
C VAL A 264 -0.57 8.51 11.94
N TYR A 265 -0.24 8.42 10.66
CA TYR A 265 0.28 7.20 10.05
C TYR A 265 1.78 7.35 9.76
N THR A 266 2.58 6.37 10.19
CA THR A 266 4.00 6.27 9.90
C THR A 266 4.31 4.89 9.33
N GLY A 267 4.88 4.81 8.13
CA GLY A 267 5.21 3.51 7.55
C GLY A 267 5.37 3.55 6.05
N GLU A 268 5.05 2.41 5.45
CA GLU A 268 5.16 2.16 4.02
C GLU A 268 3.95 2.66 3.21
N TRP A 269 4.23 3.07 1.98
CA TRP A 269 3.29 3.67 1.06
C TRP A 269 3.42 3.05 -0.32
N SER A 270 2.29 2.72 -0.93
CA SER A 270 2.24 2.23 -2.30
C SER A 270 1.12 2.91 -3.08
N ASN A 271 1.47 3.54 -4.20
CA ASN A 271 0.53 4.18 -5.12
C ASN A 271 -0.46 5.14 -4.42
N GLY A 272 0.01 5.87 -3.41
CA GLY A 272 -0.78 6.84 -2.65
C GLY A 272 -1.56 6.29 -1.46
N GLN A 273 -1.49 4.99 -1.17
CA GLN A 273 -2.19 4.34 -0.05
C GLN A 273 -1.18 3.76 0.95
N SER A 274 -1.57 3.61 2.22
CA SER A 274 -0.79 2.84 3.20
C SER A 274 -0.74 1.38 2.77
N HIS A 275 0.44 0.78 2.92
CA HIS A 275 0.73 -0.57 2.48
C HIS A 275 1.93 -1.10 3.26
N GLY A 276 2.14 -2.41 3.35
CA GLY A 276 3.29 -2.97 4.06
C GLY A 276 3.22 -2.70 5.56
N CYS A 277 4.37 -2.57 6.22
CA CYS A 277 4.41 -2.36 7.66
C CYS A 277 4.24 -0.88 8.03
N GLY A 278 3.48 -0.62 9.09
CA GLY A 278 3.33 0.74 9.61
C GLY A 278 2.67 0.82 10.98
N VAL A 279 2.57 2.05 11.46
CA VAL A 279 1.97 2.42 12.74
C VAL A 279 0.91 3.47 12.46
N HIS A 280 -0.29 3.22 12.97
CA HIS A 280 -1.38 4.19 12.97
C HIS A 280 -1.70 4.58 14.41
N THR A 281 -1.43 5.82 14.76
CA THR A 281 -1.73 6.40 16.07
C THR A 281 -2.92 7.33 15.92
N CYS A 282 -3.99 7.02 16.65
CA CYS A 282 -5.19 7.83 16.70
C CYS A 282 -5.00 9.03 17.63
N GLU A 283 -5.74 10.11 17.40
CA GLU A 283 -5.75 11.29 18.28
C GLU A 283 -6.10 10.93 19.75
N ASP A 284 -6.95 9.91 19.92
CA ASP A 284 -7.41 9.43 21.23
C ASP A 284 -6.35 8.64 22.02
N GLY A 285 -5.18 8.40 21.43
CA GLY A 285 -4.07 7.64 22.01
C GLY A 285 -4.07 6.14 21.65
N SER A 286 -5.11 5.64 20.98
CA SER A 286 -5.13 4.27 20.47
C SER A 286 -4.06 4.09 19.38
N ARG A 287 -3.38 2.95 19.36
CA ARG A 287 -2.24 2.71 18.46
C ARG A 287 -2.32 1.32 17.84
N TYR A 288 -2.35 1.27 16.52
CA TYR A 288 -2.15 0.05 15.75
C TYR A 288 -0.71 0.00 15.22
N VAL A 289 -0.12 -1.18 15.29
CA VAL A 289 1.23 -1.50 14.80
C VAL A 289 1.11 -2.80 14.03
N GLY A 290 1.33 -2.78 12.71
CA GLY A 290 1.07 -3.98 11.92
C GLY A 290 1.17 -3.78 10.43
N GLU A 291 0.70 -4.79 9.72
CA GLU A 291 0.58 -4.78 8.27
C GLU A 291 -0.64 -3.96 7.80
N PHE A 292 -0.47 -3.35 6.63
CA PHE A 292 -1.46 -2.57 5.91
C PHE A 292 -1.51 -3.02 4.46
N LYS A 293 -2.70 -3.00 3.87
CA LYS A 293 -2.90 -3.34 2.47
C LYS A 293 -4.01 -2.49 1.87
N TRP A 294 -3.64 -1.57 0.97
CA TRP A 294 -4.59 -0.70 0.26
C TRP A 294 -5.38 0.21 1.21
N GLY A 295 -4.71 0.82 2.19
CA GLY A 295 -5.37 1.75 3.10
C GLY A 295 -5.85 1.14 4.41
N VAL A 296 -6.06 -0.18 4.46
CA VAL A 296 -6.70 -0.88 5.60
C VAL A 296 -5.72 -1.77 6.35
N LYS A 297 -5.96 -2.01 7.65
CA LYS A 297 -5.23 -3.00 8.45
C LYS A 297 -5.46 -4.39 7.89
N HIS A 298 -4.40 -5.17 7.78
CA HIS A 298 -4.40 -6.49 7.19
C HIS A 298 -3.27 -7.32 7.80
N GLY A 299 -3.26 -8.64 7.59
CA GLY A 299 -2.14 -9.47 8.00
C GLY A 299 -1.98 -9.49 9.53
N LEU A 300 -0.74 -9.47 10.02
CA LEU A 300 -0.47 -9.51 11.45
C LEU A 300 -0.34 -8.11 12.05
N GLY A 301 -0.83 -7.93 13.27
CA GLY A 301 -0.68 -6.66 13.97
C GLY A 301 -1.08 -6.68 15.44
N HIS A 302 -0.66 -5.63 16.13
CA HIS A 302 -1.00 -5.30 17.51
C HIS A 302 -1.81 -4.02 17.55
N TYR A 303 -2.85 -4.00 18.37
CA TYR A 303 -3.66 -2.81 18.62
C TYR A 303 -3.73 -2.56 20.12
N HIS A 304 -3.22 -1.42 20.55
CA HIS A 304 -3.42 -0.87 21.88
C HIS A 304 -4.61 0.08 21.84
N PHE A 305 -5.67 -0.29 22.56
CA PHE A 305 -6.86 0.53 22.68
C PHE A 305 -6.68 1.59 23.77
N ARG A 306 -7.34 2.74 23.61
CA ARG A 306 -7.37 3.81 24.61
C ARG A 306 -7.81 3.35 26.01
N ASN A 307 -8.70 2.36 26.09
CA ASN A 307 -9.18 1.83 27.36
C ASN A 307 -8.17 0.91 28.08
N GLY A 308 -7.01 0.65 27.47
CA GLY A 308 -5.98 -0.24 27.99
C GLY A 308 -6.08 -1.69 27.51
N ASP A 309 -7.10 -2.02 26.71
CA ASP A 309 -7.18 -3.32 26.06
C ASP A 309 -6.07 -3.45 25.00
N ILE A 310 -5.66 -4.69 24.72
CA ILE A 310 -4.63 -5.00 23.74
C ILE A 310 -5.08 -6.19 22.91
N TYR A 311 -5.07 -6.06 21.59
CA TYR A 311 -5.22 -7.21 20.69
C TYR A 311 -3.91 -7.46 19.94
N ALA A 312 -3.52 -8.72 19.85
CA ALA A 312 -2.37 -9.21 19.10
C ALA A 312 -2.81 -10.36 18.21
N GLY A 313 -2.70 -10.23 16.88
CA GLY A 313 -3.04 -11.32 15.98
C GLY A 313 -3.36 -10.87 14.57
N GLU A 314 -4.16 -11.67 13.89
CA GLU A 314 -4.51 -11.47 12.49
C GLU A 314 -5.61 -10.40 12.31
N TYR A 315 -5.52 -9.70 11.17
CA TYR A 315 -6.44 -8.67 10.71
C TYR A 315 -6.83 -8.91 9.24
N PHE A 316 -8.09 -8.65 8.93
CA PHE A 316 -8.59 -8.64 7.57
C PHE A 316 -9.55 -7.46 7.39
N ALA A 317 -9.18 -6.53 6.49
CA ALA A 317 -10.00 -5.37 6.15
C ALA A 317 -10.47 -4.58 7.38
N ASP A 318 -9.49 -4.12 8.18
CA ASP A 318 -9.69 -3.38 9.44
C ASP A 318 -10.35 -4.12 10.61
N LYS A 319 -10.71 -5.39 10.43
CA LYS A 319 -11.34 -6.21 11.47
C LYS A 319 -10.39 -7.26 12.02
N MET A 320 -10.50 -7.54 13.31
CA MET A 320 -9.86 -8.71 13.93
C MET A 320 -10.40 -9.97 13.25
N HIS A 321 -9.51 -10.81 12.74
CA HIS A 321 -9.84 -12.00 11.98
C HIS A 321 -8.80 -13.07 12.27
N GLY A 322 -9.05 -14.34 11.91
CA GLY A 322 -8.03 -15.38 12.01
C GLY A 322 -7.74 -15.77 13.45
N PHE A 323 -6.48 -15.88 13.86
CA PHE A 323 -6.10 -16.20 15.23
C PHE A 323 -5.47 -15.01 15.95
N GLY A 324 -5.77 -14.88 17.24
CA GLY A 324 -5.25 -13.77 18.04
C GLY A 324 -5.53 -13.88 19.51
N VAL A 325 -4.87 -13.01 20.27
CA VAL A 325 -4.99 -12.85 21.71
C VAL A 325 -5.51 -11.47 22.02
N TYR A 326 -6.59 -11.41 22.79
CA TYR A 326 -7.14 -10.17 23.33
C TYR A 326 -6.91 -10.14 24.84
N ARG A 327 -6.19 -9.13 25.31
CA ARG A 327 -5.95 -8.85 26.73
C ARG A 327 -6.81 -7.67 27.11
N PHE A 328 -7.68 -7.89 28.08
CA PHE A 328 -8.53 -6.85 28.62
C PHE A 328 -7.76 -6.07 29.70
N ALA A 329 -8.06 -4.77 29.85
CA ALA A 329 -7.51 -3.91 30.88
C ALA A 329 -7.82 -4.43 32.29
N ASN A 330 -8.94 -5.16 32.47
CA ASN A 330 -9.31 -5.83 33.71
C ASN A 330 -8.50 -7.12 33.99
N SER A 331 -7.46 -7.40 33.20
CA SER A 331 -6.59 -8.59 33.29
C SER A 331 -7.23 -9.89 32.82
N HIS A 332 -8.41 -9.86 32.21
CA HIS A 332 -8.95 -11.02 31.50
C HIS A 332 -8.18 -11.23 30.19
N ARG A 333 -8.24 -12.43 29.63
CA ARG A 333 -7.59 -12.77 28.37
C ARG A 333 -8.46 -13.69 27.56
N TYR A 334 -8.53 -13.47 26.26
CA TYR A 334 -9.08 -14.42 25.30
C TYR A 334 -8.00 -14.83 24.31
N GLU A 335 -7.90 -16.12 24.02
CA GLU A 335 -6.99 -16.70 23.05
C GLU A 335 -7.78 -17.62 22.13
N GLY A 336 -7.78 -17.36 20.83
CA GLY A 336 -8.54 -18.21 19.91
C GLY A 336 -8.76 -17.59 18.55
N ALA A 337 -9.76 -18.14 17.86
CA ALA A 337 -10.16 -17.66 16.55
C ALA A 337 -11.12 -16.46 16.62
N TRP A 338 -11.04 -15.65 15.57
CA TRP A 338 -11.73 -14.39 15.35
C TRP A 338 -12.30 -14.35 13.95
N HIS A 339 -13.48 -13.75 13.83
CA HIS A 339 -14.13 -13.51 12.54
C HIS A 339 -14.91 -12.21 12.60
N GLU A 340 -14.58 -11.27 11.70
CA GLU A 340 -15.27 -9.98 11.58
C GLU A 340 -15.37 -9.20 12.91
N GLY A 341 -14.29 -9.24 13.72
CA GLY A 341 -14.24 -8.58 15.03
C GLY A 341 -14.88 -9.36 16.18
N ARG A 342 -15.42 -10.57 15.94
CA ARG A 342 -16.08 -11.39 16.96
C ARG A 342 -15.28 -12.66 17.25
N ARG A 343 -15.36 -13.13 18.49
CA ARG A 343 -14.83 -14.45 18.89
C ARG A 343 -15.60 -15.54 18.14
N GLN A 344 -14.89 -16.45 17.49
CA GLN A 344 -15.46 -17.48 16.63
C GLN A 344 -14.59 -18.75 16.70
N GLY A 345 -15.20 -19.93 16.61
CA GLY A 345 -14.47 -21.20 16.60
C GLY A 345 -13.86 -21.54 17.97
N LEU A 346 -12.79 -22.34 17.97
CA LEU A 346 -12.15 -22.76 19.22
C LEU A 346 -11.39 -21.60 19.89
N GLY A 347 -11.66 -21.39 21.17
CA GLY A 347 -10.97 -20.38 21.97
C GLY A 347 -11.11 -20.61 23.47
N MET A 348 -10.20 -19.99 24.23
CA MET A 348 -10.11 -20.03 25.69
C MET A 348 -10.16 -18.63 26.25
N TYR A 349 -11.01 -18.46 27.25
CA TYR A 349 -11.14 -17.25 28.02
C TYR A 349 -10.55 -17.49 29.41
N THR A 350 -9.55 -16.71 29.79
CA THR A 350 -8.93 -16.73 31.12
C THR A 350 -9.41 -15.50 31.89
N PHE A 351 -10.06 -15.75 33.02
CA PHE A 351 -10.50 -14.70 33.95
C PHE A 351 -9.32 -14.21 34.79
N ARG A 352 -9.48 -13.06 35.45
CA ARG A 352 -8.47 -12.48 36.35
C ARG A 352 -8.06 -13.45 37.48
N ASN A 353 -8.98 -14.27 37.96
CA ASN A 353 -8.74 -15.28 39.01
C ASN A 353 -8.02 -16.54 38.48
N SER A 354 -7.51 -16.53 37.25
CA SER A 354 -6.89 -17.66 36.54
C SER A 354 -7.82 -18.82 36.19
N GLU A 355 -9.13 -18.72 36.47
CA GLU A 355 -10.10 -19.68 35.94
C GLU A 355 -10.13 -19.57 34.42
N THR A 356 -10.25 -20.71 33.75
CA THR A 356 -10.29 -20.77 32.28
C THR A 356 -11.59 -21.41 31.82
N GLN A 357 -12.17 -20.84 30.77
CA GLN A 357 -13.29 -21.40 30.03
C GLN A 357 -12.87 -21.59 28.59
N SER A 358 -12.68 -22.83 28.20
CA SER A 358 -12.39 -23.21 26.82
C SER A 358 -13.63 -23.74 26.12
N GLY A 359 -13.66 -23.67 24.80
CA GLY A 359 -14.75 -24.26 24.03
C GLY A 359 -14.92 -23.67 22.64
N HIS A 360 -16.08 -23.95 22.04
CA HIS A 360 -16.46 -23.42 20.74
C HIS A 360 -17.26 -22.12 20.90
N TRP A 361 -16.81 -21.06 20.23
CA TRP A 361 -17.42 -19.73 20.23
C TRP A 361 -18.17 -19.49 18.92
N GLN A 362 -19.36 -18.91 19.01
CA GLN A 362 -20.14 -18.48 17.86
C GLN A 362 -20.65 -17.07 18.06
N ASN A 363 -20.30 -16.16 17.14
CA ASN A 363 -20.74 -14.76 17.16
C ASN A 363 -20.43 -14.03 18.48
N GLY A 364 -19.34 -14.39 19.16
CA GLY A 364 -18.96 -13.79 20.44
C GLY A 364 -19.49 -14.49 21.69
N VAL A 365 -20.32 -15.53 21.56
CA VAL A 365 -20.90 -16.30 22.67
C VAL A 365 -20.27 -17.69 22.75
N LEU A 366 -20.00 -18.18 23.96
CA LEU A 366 -19.52 -19.54 24.18
C LEU A 366 -20.69 -20.51 24.04
N ASP A 367 -20.62 -21.37 23.02
CA ASP A 367 -21.67 -22.33 22.67
C ASP A 367 -21.48 -23.65 23.41
N ILE A 368 -20.29 -24.26 23.29
CA ILE A 368 -19.97 -25.56 23.92
C ILE A 368 -18.82 -25.35 24.91
N PRO A 369 -19.07 -25.32 26.23
CA PRO A 369 -18.00 -25.23 27.23
C PRO A 369 -17.30 -26.59 27.37
N SER A 370 -15.97 -26.60 27.22
CA SER A 370 -15.13 -27.70 27.70
C SER A 370 -14.69 -27.37 29.13
N THR A 371 -15.51 -27.78 30.11
CA THR A 371 -15.13 -27.72 31.52
C THR A 371 -14.07 -28.78 31.79
N GLN A 372 -12.90 -28.37 32.28
CA GLN A 372 -11.92 -29.31 32.82
C GLN A 372 -12.46 -29.87 34.14
N ASN A 373 -13.18 -30.99 34.09
CA ASN A 373 -13.36 -31.83 35.27
C ASN A 373 -12.11 -32.70 35.44
N SER A 374 -11.48 -32.62 36.62
CA SER A 374 -10.24 -33.28 37.06
C SER A 374 -10.24 -34.83 36.99
N THR A 375 -11.22 -35.46 36.34
CA THR A 375 -11.43 -36.91 36.40
C THR A 375 -11.03 -37.64 35.11
N TYR A 376 -10.85 -36.95 33.98
CA TYR A 376 -10.37 -37.59 32.75
C TYR A 376 -9.41 -36.67 31.96
N PRO A 377 -8.19 -37.14 31.61
CA PRO A 377 -7.26 -36.38 30.79
C PRO A 377 -7.70 -36.49 29.33
N VAL A 378 -8.82 -35.87 28.97
CA VAL A 378 -9.12 -35.59 27.58
C VAL A 378 -8.24 -34.42 27.17
N SER A 379 -7.46 -34.61 26.11
CA SER A 379 -6.62 -33.58 25.49
C SER A 379 -7.33 -32.21 25.46
N PRO A 380 -6.66 -31.08 25.75
CA PRO A 380 -7.30 -29.78 25.90
C PRO A 380 -7.78 -29.27 24.52
N VAL A 381 -8.93 -29.76 24.08
CA VAL A 381 -9.64 -29.27 22.89
C VAL A 381 -10.31 -27.95 23.28
N GLY A 382 -9.48 -26.90 23.36
CA GLY A 382 -9.91 -25.58 23.82
C GLY A 382 -9.41 -24.44 22.95
N VAL A 383 -8.18 -24.52 22.45
CA VAL A 383 -7.56 -23.51 21.59
C VAL A 383 -6.62 -24.20 20.64
N ASN A 384 -6.53 -23.70 19.40
CA ASN A 384 -5.42 -24.04 18.53
C ASN A 384 -4.18 -23.23 18.94
N HIS A 385 -3.56 -23.62 20.08
CA HIS A 385 -2.52 -22.84 20.75
C HIS A 385 -1.33 -22.56 19.84
N SER A 386 -0.92 -23.52 19.00
CA SER A 386 0.15 -23.31 18.03
C SER A 386 -0.17 -22.22 17.01
N LYS A 387 -1.41 -22.16 16.49
CA LYS A 387 -1.81 -21.10 15.56
C LYS A 387 -1.87 -19.73 16.22
N VAL A 388 -2.39 -19.68 17.45
CA VAL A 388 -2.43 -18.42 18.22
C VAL A 388 -1.02 -17.94 18.55
N LEU A 389 -0.14 -18.84 19.00
CA LEU A 389 1.27 -18.52 19.26
C LEU A 389 1.97 -18.03 18.00
N ASN A 390 1.79 -18.71 16.86
CA ASN A 390 2.38 -18.26 15.59
C ASN A 390 1.88 -16.86 15.24
N ALA A 391 0.58 -16.60 15.29
CA ALA A 391 0.02 -15.28 14.99
C ALA A 391 0.54 -14.18 15.93
N VAL A 392 0.72 -14.48 17.23
CA VAL A 392 1.22 -13.50 18.20
C VAL A 392 2.74 -13.32 18.12
N GLN A 393 3.49 -14.39 17.87
CA GLN A 393 4.95 -14.37 17.82
C GLN A 393 5.46 -13.81 16.49
N GLU A 394 4.87 -14.20 15.37
CA GLU A 394 5.11 -13.58 14.06
C GLU A 394 4.57 -12.16 14.03
N GLY A 395 3.43 -11.93 14.69
CA GLY A 395 2.87 -10.60 14.88
C GLY A 395 3.69 -9.74 15.83
N GLY A 396 4.60 -10.32 16.62
CA GLY A 396 5.57 -9.64 17.49
C GLY A 396 6.59 -8.86 16.67
N ILE A 397 6.12 -7.80 16.01
CA ILE A 397 6.88 -6.96 15.09
C ILE A 397 7.82 -6.03 15.88
N ASP A 398 8.47 -6.50 16.93
CA ASP A 398 9.44 -5.67 17.66
C ASP A 398 10.70 -5.45 16.79
N ASP A 399 11.19 -6.49 16.11
CA ASP A 399 12.39 -6.39 15.27
C ASP A 399 12.12 -5.64 13.95
N GLY A 400 10.99 -5.97 13.29
CA GLY A 400 10.58 -5.31 12.04
C GLY A 400 10.18 -3.83 12.22
N MET A 401 9.65 -3.44 13.39
CA MET A 401 9.24 -2.04 13.62
C MET A 401 10.43 -1.13 13.84
N VAL A 402 11.49 -1.60 14.50
CA VAL A 402 12.73 -0.81 14.63
C VAL A 402 13.28 -0.49 13.24
N GLU A 403 13.26 -1.45 12.31
CA GLU A 403 13.67 -1.22 10.93
C GLU A 403 12.75 -0.21 10.21
N VAL A 404 11.42 -0.34 10.36
CA VAL A 404 10.46 0.57 9.74
C VAL A 404 10.62 1.99 10.28
N ASP A 405 10.72 2.16 11.59
CA ASP A 405 10.91 3.47 12.23
C ASP A 405 12.20 4.14 11.75
N GLU A 406 13.31 3.38 11.66
CA GLU A 406 14.55 3.90 11.07
C GLU A 406 14.36 4.34 9.61
N ARG A 407 13.71 3.52 8.78
CA ARG A 407 13.49 3.82 7.36
C ARG A 407 12.58 5.03 7.17
N VAL A 408 11.53 5.15 7.99
CA VAL A 408 10.66 6.33 8.03
C VAL A 408 11.45 7.56 8.47
N ASN A 409 12.27 7.47 9.52
CA ASN A 409 13.09 8.58 10.01
C ASN A 409 14.11 9.05 8.96
N ARG A 410 14.74 8.12 8.24
CA ARG A 410 15.60 8.42 7.08
C ARG A 410 14.83 9.15 5.97
N ALA A 411 13.64 8.66 5.62
CA ALA A 411 12.80 9.26 4.59
C ALA A 411 12.29 10.65 4.96
N VAL A 412 11.87 10.87 6.21
CA VAL A 412 11.46 12.18 6.73
C VAL A 412 12.63 13.17 6.72
N SER A 413 13.82 12.72 7.13
CA SER A 413 15.02 13.55 7.09
C SER A 413 15.39 13.96 5.66
N ALA A 414 15.29 13.03 4.70
CA ALA A 414 15.49 13.31 3.28
C ALA A 414 14.42 14.26 2.73
N ALA A 415 13.14 14.07 3.08
CA ALA A 415 12.05 14.97 2.71
C ALA A 415 12.24 16.39 3.25
N ASN A 416 12.71 16.55 4.49
CA ASN A 416 13.02 17.86 5.04
C ASN A 416 14.19 18.54 4.29
N ARG A 417 15.22 17.78 3.89
CA ARG A 417 16.33 18.31 3.06
C ARG A 417 15.83 18.73 1.68
N ALA A 418 15.02 17.91 1.01
CA ALA A 418 14.42 18.21 -0.28
C ALA A 418 13.52 19.45 -0.21
N ALA A 419 12.70 19.57 0.84
CA ALA A 419 11.87 20.75 1.08
C ALA A 419 12.72 22.03 1.30
N ASN A 420 13.84 21.92 2.03
CA ASN A 420 14.78 23.05 2.19
C ASN A 420 15.40 23.45 0.84
N ALA A 421 15.86 22.48 0.05
CA ALA A 421 16.41 22.73 -1.28
C ALA A 421 15.37 23.35 -2.22
N ALA A 422 14.13 22.88 -2.18
CA ALA A 422 13.01 23.45 -2.93
C ALA A 422 12.75 24.91 -2.55
N ARG A 423 12.78 25.26 -1.27
CA ARG A 423 12.62 26.65 -0.82
C ARG A 423 13.78 27.54 -1.30
N VAL A 424 15.02 27.05 -1.29
CA VAL A 424 16.17 27.78 -1.83
C VAL A 424 16.03 27.99 -3.35
N ALA A 425 15.61 26.96 -4.08
CA ALA A 425 15.34 27.05 -5.51
C ALA A 425 14.22 28.06 -5.81
N ALA A 426 13.14 28.05 -5.02
CA ALA A 426 12.05 29.02 -5.14
C ALA A 426 12.54 30.47 -4.95
N VAL A 427 13.33 30.75 -3.92
CA VAL A 427 13.92 32.09 -3.70
C VAL A 427 14.78 32.51 -4.89
N LYS A 428 15.61 31.60 -5.42
CA LYS A 428 16.44 31.86 -6.61
C LYS A 428 15.59 32.14 -7.85
N ALA A 429 14.49 31.43 -8.04
CA ALA A 429 13.54 31.66 -9.13
C ALA A 429 12.93 33.07 -9.06
N VAL A 430 12.48 33.47 -7.87
CA VAL A 430 11.86 34.79 -7.62
C VAL A 430 12.88 35.91 -7.84
N GLN A 431 14.09 35.78 -7.29
CA GLN A 431 15.17 36.77 -7.51
C GLN A 431 15.49 36.96 -8.99
N LYS A 432 15.58 35.86 -9.75
CA LYS A 432 15.84 35.93 -11.19
C LYS A 432 14.72 36.63 -11.94
N GLN A 433 13.47 36.41 -11.55
CA GLN A 433 12.32 37.11 -12.12
C GLN A 433 12.37 38.61 -11.84
N MET A 434 12.72 39.02 -10.61
CA MET A 434 12.87 40.44 -10.25
C MET A 434 13.95 41.13 -11.08
N HIS A 435 15.13 40.52 -11.23
CA HIS A 435 16.20 41.08 -12.06
C HIS A 435 15.79 41.24 -13.52
N HIS A 436 15.03 40.28 -14.07
CA HIS A 436 14.50 40.40 -15.43
C HIS A 436 13.48 41.54 -15.57
N HIS A 437 12.65 41.78 -14.55
CA HIS A 437 11.68 42.88 -14.56
C HIS A 437 12.39 44.25 -14.46
N VAL A 438 13.37 44.38 -13.57
CA VAL A 438 14.15 45.63 -13.41
C VAL A 438 14.91 45.98 -14.68
N ASN A 439 15.53 44.99 -15.34
CA ASN A 439 16.27 45.23 -16.58
C ASN A 439 15.37 45.59 -17.78
N ASN A 440 14.08 45.23 -17.75
CA ASN A 440 13.12 45.64 -18.78
C ASN A 440 12.51 47.03 -18.55
N GLU A 441 12.57 47.55 -17.32
CA GLU A 441 12.10 48.90 -16.95
C GLU A 441 13.20 49.97 -17.08
N GLY A 442 14.43 49.61 -17.46
CA GLY A 442 15.58 50.52 -17.53
C GLY A 442 15.96 50.97 -18.94
N PHE A 443 15.35 52.04 -19.46
CA PHE A 443 15.93 52.93 -20.50
C PHE A 443 15.45 54.39 -20.27
N PRO A 444 16.23 55.41 -20.69
CA PRO A 444 16.78 56.43 -19.79
C PRO A 444 15.90 57.67 -19.61
N ILE A 445 16.07 58.33 -18.46
CA ILE A 445 15.64 59.71 -18.23
C ILE A 445 16.42 60.60 -19.22
N PRO A 446 15.75 61.39 -20.09
CA PRO A 446 16.44 62.40 -20.86
C PRO A 446 16.84 63.51 -19.89
N ILE A 447 18.15 63.69 -19.71
CA ILE A 447 18.68 64.93 -19.14
C ILE A 447 18.42 66.00 -20.20
N MET A 448 17.58 66.97 -19.86
CA MET A 448 17.38 68.20 -20.62
C MET A 448 17.90 69.37 -19.80
#